data_AF-A0A7K0QCB7-F1
#
_entry.id   AF-A0A7K0QCB7-F1
#
_cell.length_a   1.000
_cell.length_b   1.000
_cell.length_c   1.000
_cell.angle_alpha   90.00
_cell.angle_beta   90.00
_cell.angle_gamma   90.00
#
_symmetry.space_group_name_H-M   'P 1'
#
loop_
_entity.id
_entity.type
_entity.pdbx_description
1 polymer ?
#
loop_
_entity_poly.entity_id
_entity_poly.type
_entity_poly.pdbx_seq_one_letter_code
_entity_poly.pdbx_strand_id
1 'polypeptide(L)'
;MSRKLRIVTAIALCAVTYILPAASALESQPRRIVSGWIPYYSVKSVIPFIKKLPSATATTPGAPVTCEANEYSPTDIATLNSSYLYTNKDLMKEIMPFWYTLKSPTVIRDDYATGNPSWPIADALCLIRKTGLKVIPTITDGTDKLVLAGYLAKSETRSAIVASIVDLVNRNGFDGIDLDFEGFAFVDANTTWAKTAPNWTLFIKELSGKLHEAQKVLSVTTPYAFNPSEKQKGYTVYAWAEIASSIDRLRIMTYDYSVAKPGPIGPISWTEKTLQYAISIMPASKVFIGLPGYGRDWITSIVGNCPVSAPPGISMSAKAATFKMSYASTKATIDQATPVFDEKNSEVTYSYVKSFNGLTAKGAATSCAVSRTVWYQNDRSYTERMNLVAKYQLGGSALWTLGMEDPSATLAMRNVALAIAPDVVLNALTVENADSAVIGFGDLFTLNGVITLKDKTPISALSVSIEMKRSGENSWAKIAESTTDANGAVHVAVRPARSAAFRLTTSGTWERADSVSNESFVTVNPRVTVQFPASVSHGELFKVSGTLLPRTAGAQAQLQRLQGGTWQNIGATVATDSEGDFVLTTSEQLRGVSTLRINIVSALQSSISDKFSIVVR
;
A
#
# COMPACT_ATOMS: atom_id res chain seq x y z
N MET A 1 -3.52 -12.77 88.71
CA MET A 1 -3.10 -13.43 87.46
C MET A 1 -3.36 -12.49 86.29
N SER A 2 -2.32 -12.32 85.48
CA SER A 2 -2.13 -11.41 84.34
C SER A 2 -3.32 -11.22 83.37
N ARG A 3 -3.65 -9.96 83.03
CA ARG A 3 -3.50 -9.40 81.67
C ARG A 3 -3.88 -7.91 81.62
N LYS A 4 -2.89 -7.05 81.37
CA LYS A 4 -3.06 -5.65 80.96
C LYS A 4 -3.44 -5.62 79.48
N LEU A 5 -4.58 -5.05 79.13
CA LEU A 5 -4.96 -4.79 77.74
C LEU A 5 -4.59 -3.34 77.38
N ARG A 6 -3.58 -3.19 76.50
CA ARG A 6 -3.19 -1.91 75.91
C ARG A 6 -4.17 -1.55 74.80
N ILE A 7 -4.75 -0.36 74.85
CA ILE A 7 -5.50 0.24 73.75
C ILE A 7 -4.46 0.79 72.75
N VAL A 8 -4.46 0.26 71.53
CA VAL A 8 -3.67 0.77 70.41
C VAL A 8 -4.64 1.52 69.50
N THR A 9 -4.45 2.83 69.36
CA THR A 9 -5.18 3.69 68.45
C THR A 9 -4.69 3.43 67.03
N ALA A 10 -5.51 2.83 66.17
CA ALA A 10 -5.21 2.66 64.76
C ALA A 10 -5.59 3.95 64.00
N ILE A 11 -4.58 4.65 63.48
CA ILE A 11 -4.76 5.78 62.56
C ILE A 11 -5.01 5.20 61.16
N ALA A 12 -6.22 5.36 60.64
CA ALA A 12 -6.57 4.98 59.28
C ALA A 12 -5.99 6.02 58.30
N LEU A 13 -4.93 5.64 57.59
CA LEU A 13 -4.35 6.42 56.50
C LEU A 13 -5.19 6.19 55.23
N CYS A 14 -6.08 7.12 54.91
CA CYS A 14 -6.80 7.13 53.63
C CYS A 14 -5.82 7.51 52.50
N ALA A 15 -5.28 6.53 51.79
CA ALA A 15 -4.61 6.74 50.52
C ALA A 15 -5.68 6.91 49.42
N VAL A 16 -5.93 8.15 49.01
CA VAL A 16 -6.71 8.45 47.82
C VAL A 16 -5.84 8.12 46.60
N THR A 17 -6.05 6.94 46.01
CA THR A 17 -5.51 6.59 44.70
C THR A 17 -6.27 7.40 43.65
N TYR A 18 -5.62 8.41 43.09
CA TYR A 18 -6.08 9.02 41.84
C TYR A 18 -5.92 7.99 40.72
N ILE A 19 -6.99 7.27 40.42
CA ILE A 19 -7.11 6.53 39.16
C ILE A 19 -7.30 7.60 38.08
N LEU A 20 -6.21 7.97 37.41
CA LEU A 20 -6.32 8.61 36.10
C LEU A 20 -7.13 7.66 35.21
N PRO A 21 -8.17 8.14 34.50
CA PRO A 21 -8.81 7.29 33.50
C PRO A 21 -7.73 6.91 32.51
N ALA A 22 -7.48 5.60 32.37
CA ALA A 22 -6.71 5.10 31.25
C ALA A 22 -7.37 5.70 30.00
N ALA A 23 -6.62 6.55 29.28
CA ALA A 23 -6.98 6.88 27.92
C ALA A 23 -7.27 5.54 27.25
N SER A 24 -8.51 5.33 26.84
CA SER A 24 -8.91 4.14 26.11
C SER A 24 -7.97 4.05 24.91
N ALA A 25 -6.94 3.19 25.00
CA ALA A 25 -6.12 2.85 23.86
C ALA A 25 -7.13 2.34 22.83
N LEU A 26 -7.32 3.10 21.74
CA LEU A 26 -8.07 2.62 20.59
C LEU A 26 -7.50 1.24 20.29
N GLU A 27 -8.31 0.20 20.47
CA GLU A 27 -7.93 -1.18 20.21
C GLU A 27 -7.32 -1.22 18.82
N SER A 28 -6.06 -1.65 18.73
CA SER A 28 -5.29 -1.59 17.49
C SER A 28 -6.05 -2.36 16.41
N GLN A 29 -6.41 -1.69 15.33
CA GLN A 29 -7.06 -2.34 14.19
C GLN A 29 -6.01 -3.07 13.35
N PRO A 30 -6.35 -4.22 12.74
CA PRO A 30 -5.42 -4.93 11.87
C PRO A 30 -5.11 -4.13 10.60
N ARG A 31 -3.92 -4.31 10.02
CA ARG A 31 -3.68 -3.84 8.65
C ARG A 31 -4.59 -4.58 7.68
N ARG A 32 -5.17 -3.84 6.73
CA ARG A 32 -5.99 -4.41 5.67
C ARG A 32 -5.12 -5.02 4.55
N ILE A 33 -4.64 -6.24 4.78
CA ILE A 33 -3.68 -6.95 3.91
C ILE A 33 -4.23 -8.25 3.33
N VAL A 34 -5.52 -8.52 3.48
CA VAL A 34 -6.19 -9.70 2.88
C VAL A 34 -7.09 -9.24 1.74
N SER A 35 -7.10 -10.00 0.67
CA SER A 35 -8.09 -9.94 -0.40
C SER A 35 -8.46 -11.36 -0.78
N GLY A 36 -9.51 -11.57 -1.56
CA GLY A 36 -9.82 -12.91 -2.02
C GLY A 36 -11.00 -12.98 -2.97
N TRP A 37 -11.10 -14.13 -3.61
CA TRP A 37 -12.11 -14.36 -4.63
C TRP A 37 -13.42 -14.84 -4.02
N ILE A 38 -14.53 -14.37 -4.60
CA ILE A 38 -15.88 -14.85 -4.32
C ILE A 38 -16.45 -15.44 -5.62
N PRO A 39 -16.23 -16.74 -5.89
CA PRO A 39 -16.89 -17.43 -6.99
C PRO A 39 -18.40 -17.34 -6.93
N TYR A 40 -19.04 -17.31 -8.11
CA TYR A 40 -20.51 -17.23 -8.21
C TYR A 40 -21.21 -18.39 -7.49
N TYR A 41 -20.58 -19.57 -7.42
CA TYR A 41 -21.11 -20.76 -6.75
C TYR A 41 -20.88 -20.79 -5.23
N SER A 42 -20.08 -19.88 -4.67
CA SER A 42 -19.76 -19.85 -3.23
C SER A 42 -20.18 -18.56 -2.52
N VAL A 43 -20.93 -17.66 -3.20
CA VAL A 43 -21.38 -16.39 -2.62
C VAL A 43 -22.06 -16.57 -1.28
N LYS A 44 -22.95 -17.57 -1.15
CA LYS A 44 -23.68 -17.88 0.09
C LYS A 44 -22.77 -18.23 1.27
N SER A 45 -21.58 -18.79 1.00
CA SER A 45 -20.59 -19.12 2.04
C SER A 45 -19.88 -17.88 2.58
N VAL A 46 -19.86 -16.79 1.81
CA VAL A 46 -19.15 -15.55 2.16
C VAL A 46 -20.11 -14.48 2.67
N ILE A 47 -21.32 -14.40 2.08
CA ILE A 47 -22.37 -13.44 2.39
C ILE A 47 -23.73 -14.15 2.37
N PRO A 48 -24.60 -13.97 3.38
CA PRO A 48 -25.91 -14.60 3.41
C PRO A 48 -26.85 -14.01 2.37
N PHE A 49 -27.84 -14.81 1.98
CA PHE A 49 -28.93 -14.40 1.09
C PHE A 49 -30.05 -13.80 1.93
N ILE A 50 -30.06 -12.46 2.04
CA ILE A 50 -31.00 -11.68 2.85
C ILE A 50 -31.92 -10.89 1.94
N LYS A 51 -33.20 -11.28 1.88
CA LYS A 51 -34.23 -10.63 1.02
C LYS A 51 -34.52 -9.21 1.50
N LYS A 52 -34.50 -8.26 0.57
CA LYS A 52 -35.05 -6.91 0.78
C LYS A 52 -36.55 -7.00 1.07
N LEU A 53 -37.06 -6.10 1.91
CA LEU A 53 -38.47 -5.72 1.88
C LEU A 53 -38.72 -4.93 0.56
N PRO A 54 -39.82 -5.20 -0.17
CA PRO A 54 -40.07 -4.55 -1.45
C PRO A 54 -40.24 -3.04 -1.27
N SER A 55 -39.53 -2.25 -2.06
CA SER A 55 -39.77 -0.81 -2.23
C SER A 55 -39.24 -0.32 -3.57
N ALA A 56 -39.96 0.66 -4.13
CA ALA A 56 -40.05 0.97 -5.55
C ALA A 56 -38.73 1.33 -6.26
N THR A 57 -38.69 1.01 -7.55
CA THR A 57 -37.57 1.08 -8.49
C THR A 57 -37.01 2.49 -8.69
N ALA A 58 -35.69 2.66 -8.56
CA ALA A 58 -34.96 3.78 -9.15
C ALA A 58 -34.40 3.41 -10.53
N THR A 59 -34.84 4.18 -11.53
CA THR A 59 -34.60 4.07 -12.96
C THR A 59 -33.44 4.98 -13.39
N THR A 60 -32.23 4.46 -13.58
CA THR A 60 -31.25 5.14 -14.45
C THR A 60 -30.29 4.13 -15.10
N PRO A 61 -30.29 4.00 -16.44
CA PRO A 61 -29.28 3.20 -17.12
C PRO A 61 -27.87 3.74 -16.84
N GLY A 62 -26.96 2.87 -16.39
CA GLY A 62 -25.55 3.21 -16.16
C GLY A 62 -25.19 3.76 -14.78
N ALA A 63 -26.14 3.91 -13.86
CA ALA A 63 -25.82 4.21 -12.47
C ALA A 63 -25.39 2.93 -11.71
N PRO A 64 -24.37 2.99 -10.84
CA PRO A 64 -24.00 1.85 -10.01
C PRO A 64 -25.21 1.42 -9.16
N VAL A 65 -25.42 0.12 -8.98
CA VAL A 65 -26.39 -0.40 -8.02
C VAL A 65 -26.08 0.16 -6.63
N THR A 66 -26.82 1.18 -6.22
CA THR A 66 -26.79 1.72 -4.86
C THR A 66 -27.75 0.92 -4.00
N CYS A 67 -27.35 0.64 -2.76
CA CYS A 67 -28.28 0.05 -1.81
C CYS A 67 -29.37 1.06 -1.49
N GLU A 68 -30.62 0.71 -1.81
CA GLU A 68 -31.78 1.45 -1.30
C GLU A 68 -31.75 1.53 0.24
N ALA A 69 -32.26 2.63 0.79
CA ALA A 69 -32.20 2.97 2.21
C ALA A 69 -33.11 2.10 3.10
N ASN A 70 -33.97 1.25 2.53
CA ASN A 70 -34.96 0.50 3.29
C ASN A 70 -34.34 -0.72 4.00
N GLU A 71 -34.49 -0.73 5.33
CA GLU A 71 -33.72 -1.50 6.30
C GLU A 71 -33.99 -3.01 6.22
N TYR A 72 -32.93 -3.80 6.41
CA TYR A 72 -33.02 -5.24 6.64
C TYR A 72 -33.62 -5.51 8.03
N SER A 73 -34.32 -6.62 8.22
CA SER A 73 -34.82 -6.96 9.56
C SER A 73 -33.65 -7.08 10.57
N PRO A 74 -33.86 -6.88 11.88
CA PRO A 74 -32.81 -7.08 12.88
C PRO A 74 -32.15 -8.47 12.79
N THR A 75 -32.93 -9.52 12.49
CA THR A 75 -32.44 -10.89 12.28
C THR A 75 -31.53 -10.98 11.06
N ASP A 76 -31.90 -10.32 9.98
CA ASP A 76 -31.09 -10.25 8.77
C ASP A 76 -29.79 -9.47 9.03
N ILE A 77 -29.84 -8.34 9.73
CA ILE A 77 -28.64 -7.59 10.11
C ILE A 77 -27.71 -8.45 10.99
N ALA A 78 -28.26 -9.21 11.95
CA ALA A 78 -27.47 -10.12 12.77
C ALA A 78 -26.83 -11.24 11.93
N THR A 79 -27.58 -11.81 10.98
CA THR A 79 -27.07 -12.83 10.04
C THR A 79 -25.99 -12.25 9.13
N LEU A 80 -26.15 -11.01 8.68
CA LEU A 80 -25.18 -10.31 7.85
C LEU A 80 -23.90 -10.02 8.64
N ASN A 81 -24.02 -9.47 9.85
CA ASN A 81 -22.89 -9.13 10.70
C ASN A 81 -22.10 -10.36 11.18
N SER A 82 -22.75 -11.53 11.29
CA SER A 82 -22.09 -12.81 11.60
C SER A 82 -21.55 -13.53 10.36
N SER A 83 -21.78 -13.00 9.16
CA SER A 83 -21.24 -13.57 7.94
C SER A 83 -19.72 -13.44 7.86
N TYR A 84 -19.11 -14.31 7.06
CA TYR A 84 -17.67 -14.33 6.87
C TYR A 84 -17.13 -12.97 6.43
N LEU A 85 -17.73 -12.36 5.41
CA LEU A 85 -17.25 -11.08 4.87
C LEU A 85 -17.35 -9.96 5.91
N TYR A 86 -18.46 -9.86 6.63
CA TYR A 86 -18.67 -8.75 7.58
C TYR A 86 -17.84 -8.90 8.84
N THR A 87 -17.57 -10.13 9.27
CA THR A 87 -16.70 -10.41 10.42
C THR A 87 -15.23 -10.12 10.11
N ASN A 88 -14.82 -10.18 8.83
CA ASN A 88 -13.42 -10.09 8.41
C ASN A 88 -13.10 -8.93 7.46
N LYS A 89 -14.06 -8.05 7.16
CA LYS A 89 -13.86 -6.89 6.27
C LYS A 89 -12.78 -5.93 6.77
N ASP A 90 -12.50 -5.94 8.06
CA ASP A 90 -11.45 -5.13 8.69
C ASP A 90 -10.03 -5.60 8.31
N LEU A 91 -9.88 -6.83 7.80
CA LEU A 91 -8.64 -7.33 7.20
C LEU A 91 -8.49 -6.96 5.72
N MET A 92 -9.50 -6.35 5.09
CA MET A 92 -9.58 -6.25 3.63
C MET A 92 -9.70 -4.80 3.15
N LYS A 93 -9.09 -4.49 1.99
CA LYS A 93 -9.34 -3.24 1.23
C LYS A 93 -10.20 -3.48 0.01
N GLU A 94 -10.15 -4.69 -0.53
CA GLU A 94 -10.71 -5.07 -1.81
C GLU A 94 -11.07 -6.55 -1.83
N ILE A 95 -12.08 -6.88 -2.64
CA ILE A 95 -12.54 -8.26 -2.88
C ILE A 95 -12.77 -8.48 -4.37
N MET A 96 -12.66 -9.74 -4.80
CA MET A 96 -12.71 -10.10 -6.21
C MET A 96 -13.88 -11.05 -6.52
N PRO A 97 -15.04 -10.52 -6.94
CA PRO A 97 -16.10 -11.36 -7.49
C PRO A 97 -15.61 -12.13 -8.73
N PHE A 98 -15.58 -13.46 -8.68
CA PHE A 98 -15.09 -14.31 -9.78
C PHE A 98 -16.27 -14.76 -10.66
N TRP A 99 -16.79 -13.81 -11.45
CA TRP A 99 -18.14 -13.88 -12.05
C TRP A 99 -18.18 -13.65 -13.57
N TYR A 100 -17.04 -13.38 -14.23
CA TYR A 100 -17.04 -13.03 -15.64
C TYR A 100 -16.06 -13.88 -16.47
N THR A 101 -16.43 -14.14 -17.71
CA THR A 101 -15.59 -14.85 -18.69
C THR A 101 -15.59 -14.13 -20.03
N LEU A 102 -14.41 -13.81 -20.57
CA LEU A 102 -14.25 -13.33 -21.95
C LEU A 102 -14.51 -14.48 -22.94
N LYS A 103 -15.50 -14.32 -23.82
CA LYS A 103 -15.84 -15.30 -24.87
C LYS A 103 -15.37 -14.88 -26.26
N SER A 104 -15.40 -13.58 -26.55
CA SER A 104 -14.88 -12.98 -27.79
C SER A 104 -14.51 -11.51 -27.54
N PRO A 105 -13.89 -10.80 -28.50
CA PRO A 105 -13.46 -9.42 -28.29
C PRO A 105 -14.56 -8.44 -27.87
N THR A 106 -15.83 -8.76 -28.15
CA THR A 106 -16.99 -7.92 -27.84
C THR A 106 -18.00 -8.57 -26.89
N VAL A 107 -17.70 -9.77 -26.38
CA VAL A 107 -18.64 -10.54 -25.54
C VAL A 107 -17.94 -11.01 -24.27
N ILE A 108 -18.40 -10.45 -23.15
CA ILE A 108 -18.09 -10.92 -21.79
C ILE A 108 -19.35 -11.58 -21.24
N ARG A 109 -19.24 -12.86 -20.86
CA ARG A 109 -20.32 -13.61 -20.24
C ARG A 109 -20.35 -13.33 -18.74
N ASP A 110 -21.55 -13.11 -18.21
CA ASP A 110 -21.84 -13.11 -16.78
C ASP A 110 -22.07 -14.55 -16.31
N ASP A 111 -21.06 -15.13 -15.66
CA ASP A 111 -21.11 -16.49 -15.13
C ASP A 111 -22.06 -16.59 -13.94
N TYR A 112 -22.22 -15.50 -13.19
CA TYR A 112 -23.16 -15.43 -12.09
C TYR A 112 -24.58 -15.66 -12.59
N ALA A 113 -25.00 -14.98 -13.66
CA ALA A 113 -26.31 -15.23 -14.26
C ALA A 113 -26.46 -16.67 -14.77
N THR A 114 -25.44 -17.23 -15.43
CA THR A 114 -25.53 -18.61 -15.97
C THR A 114 -25.54 -19.70 -14.90
N GLY A 115 -24.95 -19.44 -13.73
CA GLY A 115 -25.04 -20.34 -12.58
C GLY A 115 -26.46 -20.45 -12.00
N ASN A 116 -27.40 -19.62 -12.49
CA ASN A 116 -28.77 -19.48 -11.99
C ASN A 116 -28.84 -19.47 -10.45
N PRO A 117 -28.07 -18.61 -9.77
CA PRO A 117 -28.15 -18.49 -8.34
C PRO A 117 -29.56 -18.01 -8.00
N SER A 118 -30.12 -18.54 -6.91
CA SER A 118 -31.42 -18.10 -6.37
C SER A 118 -31.40 -16.65 -5.86
N TRP A 119 -30.33 -15.89 -6.14
CA TRP A 119 -29.98 -14.61 -5.57
C TRP A 119 -29.55 -13.65 -6.69
N PRO A 120 -30.13 -12.44 -6.82
CA PRO A 120 -29.71 -11.49 -7.83
C PRO A 120 -28.29 -10.94 -7.60
N ILE A 121 -27.52 -10.77 -8.68
CA ILE A 121 -26.16 -10.20 -8.64
C ILE A 121 -26.14 -8.80 -8.01
N ALA A 122 -27.15 -7.98 -8.31
CA ALA A 122 -27.31 -6.63 -7.78
C ALA A 122 -27.40 -6.60 -6.25
N ASP A 123 -28.06 -7.60 -5.65
CA ASP A 123 -28.19 -7.68 -4.21
C ASP A 123 -26.87 -8.11 -3.55
N ALA A 124 -26.15 -9.06 -4.16
CA ALA A 124 -24.80 -9.42 -3.70
C ALA A 124 -23.83 -8.22 -3.77
N LEU A 125 -23.82 -7.50 -4.89
CA LEU A 125 -23.00 -6.29 -5.06
C LEU A 125 -23.35 -5.20 -4.05
N CYS A 126 -24.64 -5.01 -3.76
CA CYS A 126 -25.07 -4.07 -2.72
C CYS A 126 -24.50 -4.45 -1.35
N LEU A 127 -24.65 -5.71 -0.92
CA LEU A 127 -24.13 -6.16 0.38
C LEU A 127 -22.62 -6.01 0.46
N ILE A 128 -21.89 -6.35 -0.61
CA ILE A 128 -20.45 -6.10 -0.69
C ILE A 128 -20.15 -4.62 -0.52
N ARG A 129 -20.82 -3.72 -1.26
CA ARG A 129 -20.56 -2.27 -1.17
C ARG A 129 -20.83 -1.68 0.21
N LYS A 130 -21.82 -2.20 0.96
CA LYS A 130 -22.07 -1.78 2.35
C LYS A 130 -20.90 -2.04 3.29
N THR A 131 -19.95 -2.89 2.91
CA THR A 131 -18.74 -3.11 3.71
C THR A 131 -17.72 -1.97 3.58
N GLY A 132 -17.82 -1.14 2.53
CA GLY A 132 -16.82 -0.13 2.19
C GLY A 132 -15.60 -0.68 1.44
N LEU A 133 -15.60 -1.97 1.09
CA LEU A 133 -14.54 -2.62 0.32
C LEU A 133 -14.63 -2.23 -1.16
N LYS A 134 -13.47 -2.08 -1.79
CA LYS A 134 -13.39 -1.96 -3.25
C LYS A 134 -13.82 -3.26 -3.92
N VAL A 135 -14.59 -3.15 -5.00
CA VAL A 135 -15.09 -4.28 -5.79
C VAL A 135 -14.34 -4.34 -7.11
N ILE A 136 -13.44 -5.32 -7.22
CA ILE A 136 -12.57 -5.53 -8.38
C ILE A 136 -12.86 -6.92 -8.94
N PRO A 137 -13.91 -7.10 -9.77
CA PRO A 137 -14.26 -8.42 -10.26
C PRO A 137 -13.16 -9.03 -11.13
N THR A 138 -13.06 -10.35 -11.06
CA THR A 138 -12.17 -11.13 -11.91
C THR A 138 -12.88 -11.54 -13.18
N ILE A 139 -12.17 -11.37 -14.31
CA ILE A 139 -12.56 -11.88 -15.61
C ILE A 139 -11.56 -12.96 -16.06
N THR A 140 -12.10 -14.14 -16.37
CA THR A 140 -11.32 -15.25 -16.94
C THR A 140 -11.37 -15.25 -18.46
N ASP A 141 -10.51 -16.03 -19.11
CA ASP A 141 -10.68 -16.35 -20.53
C ASP A 141 -11.34 -17.73 -20.72
N GLY A 142 -12.42 -17.76 -21.49
CA GLY A 142 -13.17 -18.98 -21.80
C GLY A 142 -13.08 -19.34 -23.27
N THR A 143 -11.89 -19.17 -23.86
CA THR A 143 -11.65 -19.33 -25.29
C THR A 143 -10.96 -20.66 -25.60
N ASP A 144 -11.12 -21.15 -26.84
CA ASP A 144 -10.41 -22.34 -27.28
C ASP A 144 -8.90 -22.08 -27.45
N LYS A 145 -8.14 -23.17 -27.60
CA LYS A 145 -6.69 -23.13 -27.83
C LYS A 145 -6.32 -22.13 -28.94
N LEU A 146 -5.34 -21.26 -28.66
CA LEU A 146 -4.79 -20.17 -29.49
C LEU A 146 -5.76 -19.02 -29.80
N VAL A 147 -7.02 -19.05 -29.37
CA VAL A 147 -8.00 -18.03 -29.73
C VAL A 147 -7.70 -16.70 -29.03
N LEU A 148 -7.52 -16.70 -27.70
CA LEU A 148 -7.13 -15.48 -26.98
C LEU A 148 -5.80 -14.92 -27.51
N ALA A 149 -4.78 -15.76 -27.67
CA ALA A 149 -3.49 -15.33 -28.23
C ALA A 149 -3.64 -14.70 -29.63
N GLY A 150 -4.53 -15.25 -30.47
CA GLY A 150 -4.88 -14.70 -31.77
C GLY A 150 -5.58 -13.34 -31.70
N TYR A 151 -6.44 -13.11 -30.70
CA TYR A 151 -7.03 -11.79 -30.45
C TYR A 151 -5.98 -10.79 -29.96
N LEU A 152 -5.07 -11.20 -29.08
CA LEU A 152 -4.03 -10.30 -28.57
C LEU A 152 -3.04 -9.89 -29.67
N ALA A 153 -2.86 -10.70 -30.70
CA ALA A 153 -1.93 -10.42 -31.79
C ALA A 153 -2.34 -9.23 -32.70
N LYS A 154 -3.60 -8.81 -32.70
CA LYS A 154 -4.10 -7.73 -33.57
C LYS A 154 -4.55 -6.52 -32.74
N SER A 155 -4.13 -5.32 -33.16
CA SER A 155 -4.49 -4.06 -32.49
C SER A 155 -6.00 -3.86 -32.38
N GLU A 156 -6.74 -4.22 -33.43
CA GLU A 156 -8.18 -3.99 -33.53
C GLU A 156 -8.93 -4.84 -32.49
N THR A 157 -8.56 -6.12 -32.36
CA THR A 157 -9.20 -7.01 -31.38
C THR A 157 -8.74 -6.74 -29.96
N ARG A 158 -7.48 -6.32 -29.72
CA ARG A 158 -7.06 -5.82 -28.41
C ARG A 158 -7.89 -4.62 -27.97
N SER A 159 -8.03 -3.62 -28.85
CA SER A 159 -8.83 -2.42 -28.58
C SER A 159 -10.30 -2.74 -28.30
N ALA A 160 -10.88 -3.71 -29.03
CA ALA A 160 -12.25 -4.17 -28.78
C ALA A 160 -12.40 -4.86 -27.41
N ILE A 161 -11.44 -5.71 -27.01
CA ILE A 161 -11.43 -6.33 -25.67
C ILE A 161 -11.32 -5.25 -24.60
N VAL A 162 -10.40 -4.28 -24.76
CA VAL A 162 -10.24 -3.15 -23.83
C VAL A 162 -11.55 -2.39 -23.67
N ALA A 163 -12.20 -2.03 -24.78
CA ALA A 163 -13.49 -1.33 -24.74
C ALA A 163 -14.56 -2.13 -24.00
N SER A 164 -14.65 -3.44 -24.23
CA SER A 164 -15.63 -4.32 -23.58
C SER A 164 -15.41 -4.43 -22.07
N ILE A 165 -14.15 -4.52 -21.63
CA ILE A 165 -13.79 -4.57 -20.21
C ILE A 165 -14.08 -3.23 -19.53
N VAL A 166 -13.72 -2.11 -20.17
CA VAL A 166 -13.97 -0.77 -19.64
C VAL A 166 -15.47 -0.49 -19.55
N ASP A 167 -16.27 -0.91 -20.54
CA ASP A 167 -17.75 -0.86 -20.45
C ASP A 167 -18.25 -1.64 -19.25
N LEU A 168 -17.79 -2.89 -19.06
CA LEU A 168 -18.19 -3.71 -17.92
C LEU A 168 -17.90 -3.02 -16.57
N VAL A 169 -16.69 -2.47 -16.43
CA VAL A 169 -16.27 -1.76 -15.21
C VAL A 169 -17.13 -0.51 -14.97
N ASN A 170 -17.35 0.30 -15.99
CA ASN A 170 -18.09 1.55 -15.87
C ASN A 170 -19.59 1.33 -15.65
N ARG A 171 -20.22 0.48 -16.46
CA ARG A 171 -21.66 0.16 -16.38
C ARG A 171 -22.08 -0.38 -15.03
N ASN A 172 -21.20 -1.12 -14.36
CA ASN A 172 -21.49 -1.66 -13.04
C ASN A 172 -20.94 -0.78 -11.91
N GLY A 173 -20.10 0.21 -12.20
CA GLY A 173 -19.38 1.01 -11.21
C GLY A 173 -18.45 0.17 -10.34
N PHE A 174 -17.66 -0.71 -10.95
CA PHE A 174 -16.58 -1.41 -10.27
C PHE A 174 -15.39 -0.47 -10.02
N ASP A 175 -14.56 -0.79 -9.03
CA ASP A 175 -13.36 -0.01 -8.70
C ASP A 175 -12.17 -0.35 -9.61
N GLY A 176 -12.30 -1.42 -10.40
CA GLY A 176 -11.28 -1.93 -11.29
C GLY A 176 -11.68 -3.25 -11.92
N ILE A 177 -10.72 -3.93 -12.51
CA ILE A 177 -10.84 -5.32 -13.00
C ILE A 177 -9.60 -6.12 -12.61
N ASP A 178 -9.79 -7.40 -12.33
CA ASP A 178 -8.73 -8.39 -12.17
C ASP A 178 -8.72 -9.33 -13.38
N LEU A 179 -7.60 -9.40 -14.10
CA LEU A 179 -7.46 -10.27 -15.25
C LEU A 179 -6.87 -11.62 -14.82
N ASP A 180 -7.64 -12.68 -15.03
CA ASP A 180 -7.21 -14.06 -14.80
C ASP A 180 -7.25 -14.85 -16.11
N PHE A 181 -6.42 -14.43 -17.06
CA PHE A 181 -6.34 -15.03 -18.38
C PHE A 181 -5.27 -16.12 -18.38
N GLU A 182 -5.73 -17.36 -18.36
CA GLU A 182 -4.97 -18.59 -18.12
C GLU A 182 -4.83 -19.44 -19.39
N GLY A 183 -5.66 -19.26 -20.41
CA GLY A 183 -5.70 -20.11 -21.61
C GLY A 183 -4.35 -20.21 -22.32
N PHE A 184 -3.65 -19.09 -22.52
CA PHE A 184 -2.32 -19.12 -23.15
C PHE A 184 -1.24 -19.78 -22.26
N ALA A 185 -1.48 -19.94 -20.96
CA ALA A 185 -0.55 -20.55 -20.02
C ALA A 185 -0.77 -22.07 -19.90
N PHE A 186 -2.03 -22.53 -19.93
CA PHE A 186 -2.40 -23.92 -19.62
C PHE A 186 -3.04 -24.70 -20.77
N VAL A 187 -3.64 -24.02 -21.75
CA VAL A 187 -4.29 -24.64 -22.92
C VAL A 187 -3.36 -24.59 -24.14
N ASP A 188 -2.63 -23.50 -24.30
CA ASP A 188 -1.65 -23.33 -25.36
C ASP A 188 -0.31 -24.03 -25.04
N ALA A 189 0.50 -24.27 -26.07
CA ALA A 189 1.85 -24.79 -25.88
C ALA A 189 2.80 -23.68 -25.44
N ASN A 190 3.71 -23.97 -24.51
CA ASN A 190 4.72 -23.00 -24.05
C ASN A 190 5.65 -22.47 -25.16
N THR A 191 5.75 -23.17 -26.30
CA THR A 191 6.45 -22.72 -27.50
C THR A 191 5.84 -21.47 -28.14
N THR A 192 4.60 -21.13 -27.79
CA THR A 192 3.89 -19.94 -28.27
C THR A 192 4.21 -18.70 -27.43
N TRP A 193 4.71 -18.86 -26.21
CA TRP A 193 4.84 -17.79 -25.22
C TRP A 193 5.72 -16.63 -25.69
N ALA A 194 6.79 -16.91 -26.45
CA ALA A 194 7.65 -15.86 -27.00
C ALA A 194 6.92 -14.92 -27.98
N LYS A 195 5.87 -15.41 -28.64
CA LYS A 195 5.02 -14.60 -29.53
C LYS A 195 3.86 -13.96 -28.78
N THR A 196 3.32 -14.63 -27.76
CA THR A 196 2.17 -14.13 -26.99
C THR A 196 2.58 -13.04 -26.00
N ALA A 197 3.74 -13.14 -25.35
CA ALA A 197 4.17 -12.23 -24.29
C ALA A 197 4.21 -10.75 -24.73
N PRO A 198 4.78 -10.37 -25.90
CA PRO A 198 4.76 -8.97 -26.34
C PRO A 198 3.33 -8.45 -26.59
N ASN A 199 2.44 -9.31 -27.10
CA ASN A 199 1.04 -8.97 -27.37
C ASN A 199 0.23 -8.81 -26.07
N TRP A 200 0.52 -9.65 -25.08
CA TRP A 200 0.01 -9.50 -23.72
C TRP A 200 0.46 -8.17 -23.10
N THR A 201 1.74 -7.81 -23.20
CA THR A 201 2.25 -6.52 -22.72
C THR A 201 1.53 -5.33 -23.37
N LEU A 202 1.32 -5.35 -24.68
CA LEU A 202 0.59 -4.29 -25.39
C LEU A 202 -0.85 -4.18 -24.88
N PHE A 203 -1.54 -5.32 -24.75
CA PHE A 203 -2.90 -5.36 -24.20
C PHE A 203 -2.98 -4.77 -22.79
N ILE A 204 -2.07 -5.16 -21.89
CA ILE A 204 -2.04 -4.64 -20.52
C ILE A 204 -1.81 -3.13 -20.49
N LYS A 205 -0.91 -2.60 -21.33
CA LYS A 205 -0.66 -1.16 -21.44
C LYS A 205 -1.90 -0.40 -21.94
N GLU A 206 -2.53 -0.92 -22.99
CA GLU A 206 -3.76 -0.34 -23.56
C GLU A 206 -4.90 -0.32 -22.53
N LEU A 207 -5.14 -1.44 -21.83
CA LEU A 207 -6.18 -1.55 -20.82
C LEU A 207 -5.91 -0.66 -19.60
N SER A 208 -4.68 -0.69 -19.10
CA SER A 208 -4.22 0.12 -17.96
C SER A 208 -4.50 1.60 -18.18
N GLY A 209 -4.08 2.15 -19.34
CA GLY A 209 -4.32 3.55 -19.67
C GLY A 209 -5.80 3.93 -19.62
N LYS A 210 -6.68 3.09 -20.19
CA LYS A 210 -8.13 3.34 -20.18
C LYS A 210 -8.79 3.21 -18.81
N LEU A 211 -8.32 2.31 -17.97
CA LEU A 211 -8.81 2.19 -16.60
C LEU A 211 -8.35 3.37 -15.74
N HIS A 212 -7.08 3.77 -15.83
CA HIS A 212 -6.53 4.91 -15.08
C HIS A 212 -7.15 6.24 -15.51
N GLU A 213 -7.45 6.46 -16.79
CA GLU A 213 -8.25 7.59 -17.30
C GLU A 213 -9.62 7.69 -16.59
N ALA A 214 -10.21 6.54 -16.23
CA ALA A 214 -11.48 6.44 -15.51
C ALA A 214 -11.32 6.30 -13.98
N GLN A 215 -10.11 6.51 -13.44
CA GLN A 215 -9.78 6.35 -12.02
C GLN A 215 -10.06 4.94 -11.47
N LYS A 216 -9.86 3.91 -12.30
CA LYS A 216 -10.05 2.49 -11.99
C LYS A 216 -8.72 1.77 -11.91
N VAL A 217 -8.64 0.71 -11.11
CA VAL A 217 -7.40 -0.08 -10.98
C VAL A 217 -7.39 -1.30 -11.91
N LEU A 218 -6.19 -1.70 -12.34
CA LEU A 218 -5.93 -2.94 -13.06
C LEU A 218 -5.15 -3.92 -12.19
N SER A 219 -5.78 -5.06 -11.92
CA SER A 219 -5.13 -6.20 -11.30
C SER A 219 -4.87 -7.30 -12.32
N VAL A 220 -3.79 -8.05 -12.13
CA VAL A 220 -3.49 -9.23 -12.94
C VAL A 220 -3.20 -10.41 -12.02
N THR A 221 -3.91 -11.50 -12.25
CA THR A 221 -3.70 -12.80 -11.60
C THR A 221 -2.90 -13.70 -12.54
N THR A 222 -1.82 -14.28 -12.02
CA THR A 222 -0.90 -15.10 -12.82
C THR A 222 -0.37 -16.30 -12.02
N PRO A 223 -0.03 -17.42 -12.68
CA PRO A 223 0.83 -18.45 -12.12
C PRO A 223 2.21 -17.89 -11.76
N TYR A 224 2.97 -18.63 -10.96
CA TYR A 224 4.33 -18.25 -10.57
C TYR A 224 5.26 -17.97 -11.77
N ALA A 225 6.13 -16.97 -11.63
CA ALA A 225 7.28 -16.77 -12.49
C ALA A 225 8.55 -16.63 -11.65
N PHE A 226 9.69 -16.95 -12.25
CA PHE A 226 11.02 -16.72 -11.69
C PHE A 226 11.82 -15.83 -12.63
N ASN A 227 12.99 -15.39 -12.17
CA ASN A 227 13.88 -14.59 -12.99
C ASN A 227 14.17 -15.31 -14.34
N PRO A 228 13.80 -14.72 -15.50
CA PRO A 228 13.97 -15.35 -16.80
C PRO A 228 15.43 -15.62 -17.19
N SER A 229 16.38 -15.01 -16.46
CA SER A 229 17.83 -15.26 -16.60
C SER A 229 18.27 -16.57 -15.95
N GLU A 230 17.45 -17.14 -15.05
CA GLU A 230 17.71 -18.44 -14.44
C GLU A 230 17.28 -19.60 -15.34
N LYS A 231 17.74 -20.81 -14.99
CA LYS A 231 17.37 -22.04 -15.71
C LYS A 231 15.88 -22.35 -15.59
N GLN A 232 15.30 -22.17 -14.41
CA GLN A 232 13.88 -22.40 -14.17
C GLN A 232 13.15 -21.06 -14.22
N LYS A 233 12.29 -20.86 -15.23
CA LYS A 233 11.70 -19.55 -15.54
C LYS A 233 10.23 -19.40 -15.11
N GLY A 234 9.51 -20.50 -14.91
CA GLY A 234 8.06 -20.46 -14.65
C GLY A 234 7.28 -19.99 -15.88
N TYR A 235 6.18 -19.25 -15.67
CA TYR A 235 5.27 -18.83 -16.72
C TYR A 235 5.66 -17.47 -17.34
N THR A 236 6.68 -17.47 -18.20
CA THR A 236 7.24 -16.23 -18.78
C THR A 236 6.29 -15.47 -19.72
N VAL A 237 5.19 -16.09 -20.13
CA VAL A 237 4.19 -15.48 -21.03
C VAL A 237 3.56 -14.20 -20.46
N TYR A 238 3.50 -14.07 -19.13
CA TYR A 238 2.89 -12.92 -18.46
C TYR A 238 3.79 -11.67 -18.39
N ALA A 239 5.07 -11.77 -18.78
CA ALA A 239 5.97 -10.63 -18.96
C ALA A 239 5.96 -9.62 -17.79
N TRP A 240 6.14 -10.11 -16.55
CA TRP A 240 5.96 -9.31 -15.34
C TRP A 240 6.77 -8.01 -15.33
N ALA A 241 8.00 -8.03 -15.85
CA ALA A 241 8.87 -6.85 -15.86
C ALA A 241 8.34 -5.78 -16.82
N GLU A 242 7.80 -6.20 -17.96
CA GLU A 242 7.29 -5.35 -19.02
C GLU A 242 5.93 -4.73 -18.69
N ILE A 243 5.16 -5.35 -17.78
CA ILE A 243 3.85 -4.86 -17.32
C ILE A 243 3.88 -4.19 -15.94
N ALA A 244 5.02 -4.25 -15.21
CA ALA A 244 5.16 -3.77 -13.83
C ALA A 244 4.68 -2.32 -13.60
N SER A 245 4.93 -1.43 -14.57
CA SER A 245 4.52 -0.03 -14.50
C SER A 245 3.06 0.20 -14.88
N SER A 246 2.39 -0.78 -15.51
CA SER A 246 1.02 -0.66 -16.02
C SER A 246 -0.03 -1.31 -15.11
N ILE A 247 0.37 -2.18 -14.19
CA ILE A 247 -0.57 -2.84 -13.28
C ILE A 247 -0.54 -2.19 -11.89
N ASP A 248 -1.67 -2.21 -11.19
CA ASP A 248 -1.77 -1.77 -9.79
C ASP A 248 -1.51 -2.92 -8.83
N ARG A 249 -1.78 -4.15 -9.26
CA ARG A 249 -1.66 -5.37 -8.46
C ARG A 249 -1.20 -6.55 -9.32
N LEU A 250 -0.27 -7.33 -8.78
CA LEU A 250 0.08 -8.66 -9.25
C LEU A 250 -0.34 -9.67 -8.17
N ARG A 251 -1.34 -10.51 -8.48
CA ARG A 251 -1.76 -11.63 -7.64
C ARG A 251 -1.13 -12.90 -8.16
N ILE A 252 -0.31 -13.53 -7.33
CA ILE A 252 0.44 -14.71 -7.76
C ILE A 252 -0.27 -15.94 -7.22
N MET A 253 -0.64 -16.86 -8.11
CA MET A 253 -1.18 -18.18 -7.76
C MET A 253 -0.05 -19.06 -7.20
N THR A 254 0.37 -18.79 -5.97
CA THR A 254 1.37 -19.56 -5.22
C THR A 254 0.76 -20.83 -4.61
N TYR A 255 0.01 -21.54 -5.44
CA TYR A 255 -0.63 -22.82 -5.17
C TYR A 255 -0.69 -23.65 -6.46
N ASP A 256 -1.22 -24.87 -6.39
CA ASP A 256 -1.21 -25.83 -7.49
C ASP A 256 0.18 -26.21 -8.01
N TYR A 257 1.17 -26.24 -7.10
CA TYR A 257 2.49 -26.83 -7.37
C TYR A 257 2.37 -28.33 -7.69
N SER A 258 1.61 -29.07 -6.88
CA SER A 258 1.25 -30.46 -7.11
C SER A 258 -0.21 -30.58 -7.54
N VAL A 259 -0.42 -31.03 -8.78
CA VAL A 259 -1.77 -31.30 -9.34
C VAL A 259 -1.90 -32.78 -9.70
N ALA A 260 -1.07 -33.27 -10.63
CA ALA A 260 -1.16 -34.64 -11.13
C ALA A 260 -0.53 -35.68 -10.19
N LYS A 261 0.50 -35.29 -9.43
CA LYS A 261 1.23 -36.17 -8.52
C LYS A 261 1.05 -35.69 -7.08
N PRO A 262 1.03 -36.60 -6.09
CA PRO A 262 0.94 -36.22 -4.68
C PRO A 262 2.10 -35.32 -4.26
N GLY A 263 1.79 -34.29 -3.49
CA GLY A 263 2.78 -33.41 -2.89
C GLY A 263 2.16 -32.10 -2.40
N PRO A 264 2.99 -31.18 -1.89
CA PRO A 264 2.56 -29.90 -1.35
C PRO A 264 1.80 -29.06 -2.38
N ILE A 265 0.81 -28.32 -1.90
CA ILE A 265 -0.03 -27.41 -2.69
C ILE A 265 0.79 -26.22 -3.18
N GLY A 266 1.67 -25.67 -2.35
CA GLY A 266 2.58 -24.58 -2.70
C GLY A 266 3.73 -24.48 -1.71
N PRO A 267 4.85 -25.21 -1.92
CA PRO A 267 6.00 -25.19 -1.01
C PRO A 267 6.45 -23.77 -0.65
N ILE A 268 6.76 -23.52 0.63
CA ILE A 268 7.11 -22.17 1.09
C ILE A 268 8.37 -21.60 0.40
N SER A 269 9.37 -22.43 0.10
CA SER A 269 10.59 -21.98 -0.61
C SER A 269 10.34 -21.62 -2.07
N TRP A 270 9.46 -22.37 -2.75
CA TRP A 270 9.00 -22.06 -4.11
C TRP A 270 8.18 -20.76 -4.14
N THR A 271 7.29 -20.61 -3.14
CA THR A 271 6.48 -19.41 -2.92
C THR A 271 7.36 -18.18 -2.69
N GLU A 272 8.31 -18.26 -1.76
CA GLU A 272 9.22 -17.15 -1.45
C GLU A 272 10.10 -16.76 -2.65
N LYS A 273 10.58 -17.74 -3.42
CA LYS A 273 11.39 -17.48 -4.62
C LYS A 273 10.63 -16.66 -5.68
N THR A 274 9.34 -16.94 -5.90
CA THR A 274 8.56 -16.17 -6.89
C THR A 274 8.27 -14.76 -6.41
N LEU A 275 8.04 -14.59 -5.10
CA LEU A 275 7.87 -13.27 -4.47
C LEU A 275 9.15 -12.44 -4.59
N GLN A 276 10.32 -13.04 -4.32
CA GLN A 276 11.62 -12.36 -4.47
C GLN A 276 11.86 -11.86 -5.90
N TYR A 277 11.46 -12.65 -6.91
CA TYR A 277 11.53 -12.18 -8.29
C TYR A 277 10.56 -11.00 -8.52
N ALA A 278 9.29 -11.13 -8.14
CA ALA A 278 8.30 -10.07 -8.33
C ALA A 278 8.74 -8.74 -7.70
N ILE A 279 9.18 -8.74 -6.44
CA ILE A 279 9.60 -7.50 -5.75
C ILE A 279 10.92 -6.92 -6.27
N SER A 280 11.70 -7.69 -7.07
CA SER A 280 12.91 -7.17 -7.73
C SER A 280 12.60 -6.33 -8.96
N ILE A 281 11.39 -6.46 -9.53
CA ILE A 281 10.98 -5.80 -10.78
C ILE A 281 9.80 -4.84 -10.62
N MET A 282 9.10 -4.86 -9.49
CA MET A 282 8.02 -3.93 -9.17
C MET A 282 7.97 -3.63 -7.67
N PRO A 283 7.35 -2.52 -7.24
CA PRO A 283 7.17 -2.23 -5.82
C PRO A 283 6.47 -3.38 -5.09
N ALA A 284 6.97 -3.75 -3.91
CA ALA A 284 6.42 -4.86 -3.12
C ALA A 284 4.94 -4.66 -2.78
N SER A 285 4.50 -3.41 -2.63
CA SER A 285 3.10 -3.02 -2.41
C SER A 285 2.14 -3.41 -3.54
N LYS A 286 2.64 -3.74 -4.73
CA LYS A 286 1.84 -4.28 -5.83
C LYS A 286 1.68 -5.80 -5.75
N VAL A 287 2.51 -6.52 -5.01
CA VAL A 287 2.60 -7.99 -5.04
C VAL A 287 1.71 -8.61 -3.98
N PHE A 288 0.92 -9.61 -4.36
CA PHE A 288 0.01 -10.34 -3.48
C PHE A 288 0.31 -11.84 -3.52
N ILE A 289 0.58 -12.41 -2.35
CA ILE A 289 0.81 -13.85 -2.17
C ILE A 289 -0.51 -14.63 -2.23
N GLY A 290 -0.56 -15.71 -3.00
CA GLY A 290 -1.74 -16.57 -3.11
C GLY A 290 -1.86 -17.53 -1.92
N LEU A 291 -3.06 -17.62 -1.35
CA LEU A 291 -3.40 -18.56 -0.27
C LEU A 291 -4.48 -19.52 -0.77
N PRO A 292 -4.25 -20.85 -0.81
CA PRO A 292 -5.26 -21.84 -1.14
C PRO A 292 -6.14 -22.18 0.08
N GLY A 293 -7.45 -22.00 -0.07
CA GLY A 293 -8.50 -22.43 0.86
C GLY A 293 -8.90 -23.90 0.66
N TYR A 294 -8.08 -24.70 -0.01
CA TYR A 294 -8.37 -26.11 -0.30
C TYR A 294 -7.15 -27.00 -0.07
N GLY A 295 -7.40 -28.30 0.12
CA GLY A 295 -6.42 -29.36 0.09
C GLY A 295 -6.71 -30.36 -1.03
N ARG A 296 -5.77 -31.28 -1.27
CA ARG A 296 -5.87 -32.33 -2.29
C ARG A 296 -5.60 -33.70 -1.71
N ASP A 297 -6.26 -34.70 -2.27
CA ASP A 297 -6.22 -36.11 -1.86
C ASP A 297 -6.05 -37.01 -3.08
N TRP A 298 -4.90 -37.65 -3.20
CA TRP A 298 -4.50 -38.48 -4.34
C TRP A 298 -4.60 -39.96 -4.03
N ILE A 299 -5.00 -40.75 -5.03
CA ILE A 299 -4.77 -42.20 -5.04
C ILE A 299 -3.30 -42.43 -5.39
N THR A 300 -2.59 -43.19 -4.55
CA THR A 300 -1.16 -43.49 -4.73
C THR A 300 -0.89 -44.96 -5.01
N SER A 301 -1.80 -45.86 -4.62
CA SER A 301 -1.74 -47.28 -4.95
C SER A 301 -3.13 -47.91 -4.88
N ILE A 302 -3.36 -48.94 -5.69
CA ILE A 302 -4.54 -49.80 -5.62
C ILE A 302 -4.03 -51.25 -5.63
N VAL A 303 -4.34 -52.00 -4.58
CA VAL A 303 -4.03 -53.43 -4.47
C VAL A 303 -5.34 -54.22 -4.46
N GLY A 304 -5.46 -55.21 -5.33
CA GLY A 304 -6.69 -56.00 -5.51
C GLY A 304 -7.68 -55.40 -6.52
N ASN A 305 -8.88 -55.97 -6.58
CA ASN A 305 -9.94 -55.57 -7.52
C ASN A 305 -11.10 -54.96 -6.74
N CYS A 306 -11.41 -53.69 -6.99
CA CYS A 306 -12.45 -53.01 -6.22
C CYS A 306 -13.86 -53.55 -6.57
N PRO A 307 -14.73 -53.76 -5.57
CA PRO A 307 -16.09 -54.22 -5.80
C PRO A 307 -16.94 -53.13 -6.49
N VAL A 308 -18.07 -53.52 -7.09
CA VAL A 308 -19.01 -52.58 -7.74
C VAL A 308 -19.66 -51.59 -6.76
N SER A 309 -19.61 -51.90 -5.46
CA SER A 309 -20.07 -51.02 -4.37
C SER A 309 -19.04 -49.95 -3.98
N ALA A 310 -17.80 -50.03 -4.47
CA ALA A 310 -16.80 -49.00 -4.21
C ALA A 310 -17.17 -47.69 -4.95
N PRO A 311 -16.80 -46.52 -4.41
CA PRO A 311 -17.04 -45.24 -5.07
C PRO A 311 -16.53 -45.26 -6.53
N PRO A 312 -17.32 -44.72 -7.47
CA PRO A 312 -16.90 -44.64 -8.87
C PRO A 312 -15.64 -43.76 -9.00
N GLY A 313 -14.80 -44.06 -9.98
CA GLY A 313 -13.60 -43.26 -10.30
C GLY A 313 -12.33 -43.65 -9.54
N ILE A 314 -12.32 -44.76 -8.79
CA ILE A 314 -11.07 -45.33 -8.24
C ILE A 314 -10.21 -45.85 -9.40
N SER A 315 -9.14 -45.13 -9.71
CA SER A 315 -8.17 -45.46 -10.75
C SER A 315 -6.81 -44.82 -10.42
N MET A 316 -5.72 -45.45 -10.85
CA MET A 316 -4.37 -44.86 -10.78
C MET A 316 -4.23 -43.61 -11.66
N SER A 317 -5.12 -43.40 -12.63
CA SER A 317 -5.19 -42.20 -13.48
C SER A 317 -6.16 -41.13 -12.95
N ALA A 318 -6.78 -41.36 -11.80
CA ALA A 318 -7.73 -40.40 -11.23
C ALA A 318 -7.02 -39.10 -10.83
N LYS A 319 -7.67 -37.96 -11.09
CA LYS A 319 -7.23 -36.67 -10.57
C LYS A 319 -7.37 -36.65 -9.04
N ALA A 320 -6.56 -35.83 -8.38
CA ALA A 320 -6.70 -35.59 -6.95
C ALA A 320 -8.12 -35.09 -6.62
N ALA A 321 -8.72 -35.63 -5.57
CA ALA A 321 -9.94 -35.05 -5.01
C ALA A 321 -9.58 -33.76 -4.27
N THR A 322 -10.37 -32.71 -4.47
CA THR A 322 -10.21 -31.42 -3.77
C THR A 322 -11.19 -31.36 -2.60
N PHE A 323 -10.75 -30.85 -1.45
CA PHE A 323 -11.61 -30.62 -0.28
C PHE A 323 -11.36 -29.23 0.30
N LYS A 324 -12.37 -28.64 0.95
CA LYS A 324 -12.26 -27.34 1.62
C LYS A 324 -11.37 -27.46 2.85
N MET A 325 -10.56 -26.43 3.09
CA MET A 325 -9.68 -26.39 4.25
C MET A 325 -10.42 -26.45 5.59
N SER A 326 -11.59 -25.80 5.71
CA SER A 326 -12.46 -25.90 6.89
C SER A 326 -12.97 -27.32 7.20
N TYR A 327 -12.82 -28.26 6.27
CA TYR A 327 -13.17 -29.68 6.46
C TYR A 327 -11.95 -30.57 6.75
N ALA A 328 -10.73 -30.03 6.75
CA ALA A 328 -9.50 -30.82 6.83
C ALA A 328 -9.41 -31.69 8.10
N SER A 329 -9.78 -31.15 9.26
CA SER A 329 -9.78 -31.88 10.54
C SER A 329 -10.79 -33.03 10.54
N THR A 330 -12.04 -32.76 10.14
CA THR A 330 -13.08 -33.79 10.01
C THR A 330 -12.68 -34.87 9.01
N LYS A 331 -12.07 -34.49 7.89
CA LYS A 331 -11.57 -35.44 6.89
C LYS A 331 -10.51 -36.37 7.48
N ALA A 332 -9.53 -35.84 8.20
CA ALA A 332 -8.47 -36.66 8.81
C ALA A 332 -9.03 -37.66 9.84
N THR A 333 -10.05 -37.26 10.61
CA THR A 333 -10.78 -38.18 11.51
C THR A 333 -11.48 -39.29 10.74
N ILE A 334 -12.18 -38.97 9.64
CA ILE A 334 -12.86 -39.96 8.79
C ILE A 334 -11.86 -40.93 8.14
N ASP A 335 -10.70 -40.41 7.72
CA ASP A 335 -9.63 -41.21 7.13
C ASP A 335 -8.83 -42.00 8.18
N GLN A 336 -9.11 -41.80 9.47
CA GLN A 336 -8.43 -42.44 10.60
C GLN A 336 -6.91 -42.24 10.56
N ALA A 337 -6.49 -41.03 10.19
CA ALA A 337 -5.08 -40.67 10.04
C ALA A 337 -4.73 -39.45 10.89
N THR A 338 -3.50 -39.43 11.40
CA THR A 338 -2.95 -38.28 12.13
C THR A 338 -2.22 -37.37 11.16
N PRO A 339 -2.68 -36.12 10.94
CA PRO A 339 -1.96 -35.16 10.12
C PRO A 339 -0.60 -34.80 10.73
N VAL A 340 0.42 -34.71 9.88
CA VAL A 340 1.78 -34.30 10.26
C VAL A 340 2.14 -33.02 9.52
N PHE A 341 2.71 -32.05 10.23
CA PHE A 341 3.23 -30.83 9.62
C PHE A 341 4.61 -31.10 9.00
N ASP A 342 4.73 -30.89 7.70
CA ASP A 342 5.98 -30.96 6.96
C ASP A 342 6.69 -29.60 7.01
N GLU A 343 7.72 -29.53 7.86
CA GLU A 343 8.52 -28.31 8.11
C GLU A 343 9.20 -27.77 6.83
N LYS A 344 9.55 -28.65 5.90
CA LYS A 344 10.27 -28.27 4.66
C LYS A 344 9.38 -27.47 3.72
N ASN A 345 8.11 -27.87 3.58
CA ASN A 345 7.18 -27.25 2.66
C ASN A 345 6.22 -26.27 3.35
N SER A 346 6.18 -26.26 4.68
CA SER A 346 5.24 -25.49 5.50
C SER A 346 3.79 -25.83 5.17
N GLU A 347 3.48 -27.12 5.21
CA GLU A 347 2.17 -27.68 4.89
C GLU A 347 1.89 -28.94 5.71
N VAL A 348 0.64 -29.39 5.72
CA VAL A 348 0.22 -30.60 6.43
C VAL A 348 0.02 -31.74 5.45
N THR A 349 0.48 -32.92 5.82
CA THR A 349 0.28 -34.15 5.06
C THR A 349 -0.06 -35.34 5.94
N TYR A 350 -0.77 -36.31 5.36
CA TYR A 350 -0.89 -37.66 5.90
C TYR A 350 -1.15 -38.65 4.77
N SER A 351 -0.93 -39.93 5.05
CA SER A 351 -1.33 -41.02 4.16
C SER A 351 -2.22 -42.00 4.91
N TYR A 352 -3.12 -42.64 4.18
CA TYR A 352 -4.06 -43.60 4.73
C TYR A 352 -4.42 -44.67 3.69
N VAL A 353 -5.01 -45.77 4.15
CA VAL A 353 -5.47 -46.85 3.28
C VAL A 353 -6.96 -47.04 3.50
N LYS A 354 -7.73 -47.04 2.40
CA LYS A 354 -9.16 -47.33 2.43
C LYS A 354 -9.42 -48.66 1.76
N SER A 355 -9.98 -49.60 2.52
CA SER A 355 -10.32 -50.93 2.04
C SER A 355 -11.78 -51.03 1.66
N PHE A 356 -12.07 -51.67 0.52
CA PHE A 356 -13.42 -51.93 0.03
C PHE A 356 -13.60 -53.43 -0.16
N ASN A 357 -14.66 -53.98 0.42
CA ASN A 357 -15.04 -55.39 0.30
C ASN A 357 -16.43 -55.49 -0.33
N GLY A 358 -16.64 -56.46 -1.22
CA GLY A 358 -17.93 -56.66 -1.85
C GLY A 358 -17.89 -57.68 -2.98
N LEU A 359 -18.72 -57.47 -3.98
CA LEU A 359 -18.83 -58.37 -5.14
C LEU A 359 -18.35 -57.67 -6.42
N THR A 360 -17.79 -58.45 -7.33
CA THR A 360 -17.60 -58.06 -8.73
C THR A 360 -18.94 -57.95 -9.45
N ALA A 361 -18.96 -57.38 -10.66
CA ALA A 361 -20.15 -57.34 -11.51
C ALA A 361 -20.70 -58.75 -11.85
N LYS A 362 -19.87 -59.79 -11.74
CA LYS A 362 -20.25 -61.19 -11.95
C LYS A 362 -20.62 -61.93 -10.65
N GLY A 363 -20.76 -61.23 -9.53
CA GLY A 363 -21.15 -61.81 -8.24
C GLY A 363 -20.03 -62.51 -7.45
N ALA A 364 -18.79 -62.55 -7.96
CA ALA A 364 -17.66 -63.12 -7.22
C ALA A 364 -17.18 -62.18 -6.10
N ALA A 365 -16.85 -62.72 -4.92
CA ALA A 365 -16.29 -61.94 -3.81
C ALA A 365 -14.95 -61.29 -4.21
N THR A 366 -14.78 -60.03 -3.85
CA THR A 366 -13.57 -59.27 -4.18
C THR A 366 -13.31 -58.18 -3.16
N SER A 367 -12.07 -57.72 -3.11
CA SER A 367 -11.66 -56.60 -2.28
C SER A 367 -10.50 -55.84 -2.92
N CYS A 368 -10.41 -54.56 -2.56
CA CYS A 368 -9.24 -53.76 -2.85
C CYS A 368 -8.86 -52.88 -1.66
N ALA A 369 -7.57 -52.56 -1.58
CA ALA A 369 -7.01 -51.56 -0.68
C ALA A 369 -6.49 -50.39 -1.52
N VAL A 370 -6.97 -49.19 -1.23
CA VAL A 370 -6.60 -47.96 -1.94
C VAL A 370 -5.76 -47.10 -1.01
N SER A 371 -4.47 -46.98 -1.30
CA SER A 371 -3.57 -46.07 -0.60
C SER A 371 -3.77 -44.65 -1.13
N ARG A 372 -3.79 -43.70 -0.20
CA ARG A 372 -4.05 -42.30 -0.50
C ARG A 372 -3.10 -41.39 0.27
N THR A 373 -2.78 -40.25 -0.31
CA THR A 373 -1.94 -39.22 0.30
C THR A 373 -2.64 -37.88 0.19
N VAL A 374 -2.65 -37.13 1.29
CA VAL A 374 -3.35 -35.86 1.43
C VAL A 374 -2.34 -34.74 1.69
N TRP A 375 -2.53 -33.57 1.07
CA TRP A 375 -1.77 -32.35 1.35
C TRP A 375 -2.68 -31.14 1.43
N TYR A 376 -2.41 -30.25 2.39
CA TYR A 376 -3.20 -29.05 2.65
C TYR A 376 -2.45 -28.04 3.54
N GLN A 377 -3.00 -26.84 3.74
CA GLN A 377 -2.39 -25.77 4.54
C GLN A 377 -3.21 -25.43 5.78
N ASN A 378 -2.65 -25.58 6.99
CA ASN A 378 -3.31 -25.17 8.24
C ASN A 378 -3.01 -23.71 8.64
N ASP A 379 -3.49 -23.30 9.82
CA ASP A 379 -3.22 -22.01 10.46
C ASP A 379 -1.73 -21.66 10.57
N ARG A 380 -0.88 -22.64 10.91
CA ARG A 380 0.58 -22.45 10.89
C ARG A 380 1.11 -22.15 9.49
N SER A 381 0.65 -22.91 8.49
CA SER A 381 1.02 -22.71 7.08
C SER A 381 0.63 -21.30 6.59
N TYR A 382 -0.54 -20.81 7.02
CA TYR A 382 -1.02 -19.45 6.74
C TYR A 382 -0.19 -18.40 7.47
N THR A 383 0.12 -18.61 8.75
CA THR A 383 0.98 -17.71 9.54
C THR A 383 2.34 -17.52 8.86
N GLU A 384 2.99 -18.61 8.46
CA GLU A 384 4.32 -18.54 7.81
C GLU A 384 4.28 -17.82 6.46
N ARG A 385 3.20 -17.96 5.68
CA ARG A 385 2.98 -17.22 4.43
C ARG A 385 2.67 -15.74 4.66
N MET A 386 1.86 -15.42 5.67
CA MET A 386 1.58 -14.04 6.07
C MET A 386 2.83 -13.35 6.64
N ASN A 387 3.74 -14.09 7.28
CA ASN A 387 5.03 -13.56 7.68
C ASN A 387 5.89 -13.14 6.47
N LEU A 388 5.69 -13.71 5.28
CA LEU A 388 6.32 -13.20 4.05
C LEU A 388 5.73 -11.84 3.62
N VAL A 389 4.43 -11.61 3.82
CA VAL A 389 3.79 -10.29 3.62
C VAL A 389 4.48 -9.25 4.50
N ALA A 390 4.67 -9.57 5.78
CA ALA A 390 5.37 -8.70 6.72
C ALA A 390 6.85 -8.50 6.34
N LYS A 391 7.58 -9.59 6.06
CA LYS A 391 9.01 -9.58 5.75
C LYS A 391 9.35 -8.75 4.52
N TYR A 392 8.57 -8.91 3.45
CA TYR A 392 8.83 -8.24 2.18
C TYR A 392 7.98 -6.98 1.96
N GLN A 393 7.12 -6.63 2.92
CA GLN A 393 6.19 -5.50 2.81
C GLN A 393 5.33 -5.60 1.55
N LEU A 394 4.77 -6.80 1.34
CA LEU A 394 3.91 -7.07 0.19
C LEU A 394 2.60 -6.27 0.30
N GLY A 395 1.92 -6.06 -0.83
CA GLY A 395 0.61 -5.42 -0.87
C GLY A 395 -0.46 -6.19 -0.09
N GLY A 396 -0.28 -7.49 0.05
CA GLY A 396 -1.11 -8.35 0.89
C GLY A 396 -1.10 -9.81 0.45
N SER A 397 -2.18 -10.52 0.79
CA SER A 397 -2.49 -11.86 0.35
C SER A 397 -3.78 -11.90 -0.47
N ALA A 398 -3.91 -12.92 -1.31
CA ALA A 398 -5.09 -13.18 -2.14
C ALA A 398 -5.55 -14.62 -1.92
N LEU A 399 -6.71 -14.79 -1.27
CA LEU A 399 -7.25 -16.06 -0.83
C LEU A 399 -8.17 -16.69 -1.88
N TRP A 400 -7.77 -17.85 -2.40
CA TRP A 400 -8.56 -18.70 -3.29
C TRP A 400 -9.16 -19.90 -2.52
N THR A 401 -10.41 -19.87 -2.08
CA THR A 401 -11.37 -18.75 -2.17
C THR A 401 -11.88 -18.41 -0.78
N LEU A 402 -12.36 -17.17 -0.60
CA LEU A 402 -12.85 -16.70 0.70
C LEU A 402 -13.87 -17.67 1.32
N GLY A 403 -13.71 -17.94 2.62
CA GLY A 403 -14.62 -18.77 3.40
C GLY A 403 -14.42 -20.27 3.21
N MET A 404 -13.36 -20.71 2.51
CA MET A 404 -13.01 -22.12 2.43
C MET A 404 -11.89 -22.51 3.40
N GLU A 405 -11.09 -21.56 3.85
CA GLU A 405 -10.07 -21.75 4.87
C GLU A 405 -10.66 -22.14 6.24
N ASP A 406 -9.82 -22.70 7.11
CA ASP A 406 -10.22 -22.98 8.48
C ASP A 406 -10.31 -21.68 9.31
N PRO A 407 -11.27 -21.52 10.23
CA PRO A 407 -11.38 -20.33 11.08
C PRO A 407 -10.08 -19.98 11.83
N SER A 408 -9.29 -20.98 12.23
CA SER A 408 -7.97 -20.76 12.85
C SER A 408 -6.97 -20.13 11.88
N ALA A 409 -7.07 -20.41 10.58
CA ALA A 409 -6.27 -19.76 9.55
C ALA A 409 -6.68 -18.30 9.34
N THR A 410 -7.98 -17.98 9.42
CA THR A 410 -8.45 -16.58 9.44
C THR A 410 -7.88 -15.81 10.63
N LEU A 411 -7.88 -16.42 11.82
CA LEU A 411 -7.29 -15.83 13.02
C LEU A 411 -5.77 -15.65 12.90
N ALA A 412 -5.06 -16.61 12.30
CA ALA A 412 -3.64 -16.50 12.00
C ALA A 412 -3.32 -15.28 11.12
N MET A 413 -4.08 -15.09 10.04
CA MET A 413 -3.93 -13.90 9.17
C MET A 413 -4.18 -12.60 9.95
N ARG A 414 -5.23 -12.57 10.78
CA ARG A 414 -5.56 -11.42 11.65
C ARG A 414 -4.45 -11.08 12.63
N ASN A 415 -3.86 -12.08 13.28
CA ASN A 415 -2.78 -11.87 14.24
C ASN A 415 -1.54 -11.28 13.58
N VAL A 416 -1.17 -11.75 12.38
CA VAL A 416 -0.06 -11.14 11.63
C VAL A 416 -0.41 -9.70 11.24
N ALA A 417 -1.64 -9.46 10.75
CA ALA A 417 -2.09 -8.13 10.37
C ALA A 417 -2.10 -7.12 11.53
N LEU A 418 -2.45 -7.56 12.74
CA LEU A 418 -2.35 -6.77 13.98
C LEU A 418 -0.88 -6.48 14.34
N ALA A 419 -0.01 -7.49 14.25
CA ALA A 419 1.39 -7.37 14.62
C ALA A 419 2.18 -6.38 13.75
N ILE A 420 1.71 -6.11 12.52
CA ILE A 420 2.33 -5.16 11.60
C ILE A 420 1.60 -3.81 11.50
N ALA A 421 0.57 -3.58 12.32
CA ALA A 421 -0.18 -2.33 12.38
C ALA A 421 0.40 -1.36 13.44
N PRO A 422 0.22 -0.04 13.28
CA PRO A 422 -0.24 0.67 12.08
C PRO A 422 0.88 0.77 11.03
N ASP A 423 0.54 1.22 9.81
CA ASP A 423 1.55 1.42 8.75
C ASP A 423 2.60 2.47 9.15
N VAL A 424 3.88 2.11 9.05
CA VAL A 424 4.97 3.05 9.35
C VAL A 424 5.05 4.09 8.24
N VAL A 425 4.93 5.36 8.63
CA VAL A 425 5.06 6.52 7.74
C VAL A 425 6.48 7.05 7.81
N LEU A 426 7.18 7.01 6.68
CA LEU A 426 8.47 7.66 6.49
C LEU A 426 8.25 9.10 6.07
N ASN A 427 8.98 10.03 6.69
CA ASN A 427 8.85 11.45 6.45
C ASN A 427 10.25 12.06 6.32
N ALA A 428 10.54 12.66 5.17
CA ALA A 428 11.82 13.26 4.88
C ALA A 428 11.63 14.73 4.51
N LEU A 429 12.46 15.60 5.09
CA LEU A 429 12.50 17.03 4.79
C LEU A 429 13.84 17.38 4.14
N THR A 430 13.78 18.19 3.10
CA THR A 430 14.92 18.86 2.49
C THR A 430 14.63 20.34 2.30
N VAL A 431 15.67 21.16 2.32
CA VAL A 431 15.61 22.59 2.05
C VAL A 431 16.22 22.83 0.67
N GLU A 432 15.58 23.68 -0.13
CA GLU A 432 16.13 24.13 -1.41
C GLU A 432 17.55 24.70 -1.22
N ASN A 433 18.52 24.29 -2.06
CA ASN A 433 19.94 24.64 -1.95
C ASN A 433 20.59 24.23 -0.61
N ALA A 434 20.47 22.95 -0.27
CA ALA A 434 20.90 22.34 1.00
C ALA A 434 22.37 22.58 1.40
N ASP A 435 23.26 22.93 0.47
CA ASP A 435 24.71 23.02 0.71
C ASP A 435 25.13 24.15 1.67
N SER A 436 24.23 25.06 2.03
CA SER A 436 24.51 26.08 3.04
C SER A 436 23.33 26.44 3.94
N ALA A 437 22.08 26.26 3.47
CA ALA A 437 20.86 26.69 4.18
C ALA A 437 20.97 28.12 4.77
N VAL A 438 21.71 29.00 4.08
CA VAL A 438 21.86 30.41 4.43
C VAL A 438 21.01 31.21 3.46
N ILE A 439 20.12 32.05 3.98
CA ILE A 439 19.25 32.92 3.18
C ILE A 439 19.38 34.38 3.65
N GLY A 440 19.11 35.34 2.77
CA GLY A 440 18.98 36.74 3.17
C GLY A 440 17.67 37.01 3.89
N PHE A 441 17.66 37.99 4.79
CA PHE A 441 16.43 38.43 5.44
C PHE A 441 15.39 38.86 4.40
N GLY A 442 14.19 38.28 4.50
CA GLY A 442 13.07 38.55 3.59
C GLY A 442 13.07 37.71 2.31
N ASP A 443 14.13 36.92 2.06
CA ASP A 443 14.15 35.99 0.94
C ASP A 443 13.23 34.79 1.21
N LEU A 444 12.74 34.20 0.13
CA LEU A 444 11.95 32.96 0.16
C LEU A 444 12.86 31.77 -0.06
N PHE A 445 12.55 30.66 0.60
CA PHE A 445 13.08 29.35 0.25
C PHE A 445 11.96 28.31 0.36
N THR A 446 12.16 27.17 -0.29
CA THR A 446 11.19 26.07 -0.27
C THR A 446 11.63 24.95 0.66
N LEU A 447 10.74 24.54 1.56
CA LEU A 447 10.79 23.27 2.27
C LEU A 447 10.16 22.20 1.37
N ASN A 448 10.91 21.16 1.03
CA ASN A 448 10.46 20.03 0.24
C ASN A 448 10.33 18.80 1.13
N GLY A 449 9.11 18.32 1.30
CA GLY A 449 8.80 17.11 2.05
C GLY A 449 8.45 15.95 1.14
N VAL A 450 8.90 14.75 1.48
CA VAL A 450 8.46 13.49 0.84
C VAL A 450 8.00 12.53 1.92
N ILE A 451 6.73 12.13 1.85
CA ILE A 451 6.08 11.26 2.83
C ILE A 451 5.61 9.98 2.14
N THR A 452 6.14 8.84 2.60
CA THR A 452 5.87 7.53 2.02
C THR A 452 5.57 6.50 3.11
N LEU A 453 5.06 5.34 2.73
CA LEU A 453 5.12 4.15 3.56
C LEU A 453 6.55 3.58 3.59
N LYS A 454 6.79 2.59 4.46
CA LYS A 454 8.07 1.89 4.56
C LYS A 454 8.52 1.24 3.23
N ASP A 455 7.58 0.86 2.39
CA ASP A 455 7.80 0.28 1.05
C ASP A 455 8.03 1.34 -0.05
N LYS A 456 8.16 2.61 0.35
CA LYS A 456 8.29 3.80 -0.52
C LYS A 456 7.05 4.16 -1.33
N THR A 457 5.90 3.52 -1.08
CA THR A 457 4.64 3.93 -1.69
C THR A 457 4.29 5.34 -1.21
N PRO A 458 4.05 6.30 -2.13
CA PRO A 458 3.64 7.64 -1.73
C PRO A 458 2.31 7.68 -1.03
N ILE A 459 2.17 8.56 -0.03
CA ILE A 459 0.89 8.77 0.65
C ILE A 459 0.29 10.07 0.13
N SER A 460 -0.71 9.98 -0.73
CA SER A 460 -1.42 11.15 -1.26
C SER A 460 -2.50 11.66 -0.30
N ALA A 461 -2.85 12.95 -0.42
CA ALA A 461 -3.93 13.57 0.35
C ALA A 461 -3.75 13.48 1.87
N LEU A 462 -2.51 13.39 2.36
CA LEU A 462 -2.16 13.36 3.78
C LEU A 462 -1.93 14.78 4.29
N SER A 463 -2.55 15.15 5.41
CA SER A 463 -2.27 16.43 6.07
C SER A 463 -0.89 16.40 6.74
N VAL A 464 -0.08 17.42 6.47
CA VAL A 464 1.27 17.60 6.97
C VAL A 464 1.36 18.96 7.66
N SER A 465 1.74 18.96 8.93
CA SER A 465 2.02 20.18 9.68
C SER A 465 3.49 20.58 9.48
N ILE A 466 3.70 21.86 9.20
CA ILE A 466 5.03 22.45 9.06
C ILE A 466 5.32 23.18 10.36
N GLU A 467 6.37 22.75 11.04
CA GLU A 467 6.73 23.27 12.34
C GLU A 467 8.09 23.99 12.28
N MET A 468 8.19 25.06 13.06
CA MET A 468 9.38 25.88 13.19
C MET A 468 9.75 26.03 14.67
N LYS A 469 11.04 26.00 14.97
CA LYS A 469 11.61 26.31 16.28
C LYS A 469 12.68 27.38 16.08
N ARG A 470 12.41 28.61 16.51
CA ARG A 470 13.36 29.72 16.29
C ARG A 470 14.59 29.54 17.17
N SER A 471 15.71 30.13 16.76
CA SER A 471 16.90 30.17 17.59
C SER A 471 16.60 30.80 18.96
N GLY A 472 16.93 30.09 20.05
CA GLY A 472 16.64 30.48 21.43
C GLY A 472 15.29 30.01 21.98
N GLU A 473 14.41 29.41 21.17
CA GLU A 473 13.15 28.80 21.61
C GLU A 473 13.34 27.31 21.93
N ASN A 474 12.60 26.81 22.94
CA ASN A 474 12.64 25.39 23.34
C ASN A 474 11.46 24.56 22.78
N SER A 475 10.47 25.20 22.17
CA SER A 475 9.24 24.57 21.69
C SER A 475 9.05 24.76 20.19
N TRP A 476 8.49 23.75 19.53
CA TRP A 476 8.06 23.83 18.14
C TRP A 476 6.71 24.55 18.02
N ALA A 477 6.59 25.42 17.02
CA ALA A 477 5.34 26.08 16.66
C ALA A 477 4.92 25.67 15.24
N LYS A 478 3.64 25.28 15.06
CA LYS A 478 3.06 25.05 13.73
C LYS A 478 2.94 26.40 13.01
N ILE A 479 3.59 26.52 11.86
CA ILE A 479 3.59 27.73 11.03
C ILE A 479 2.71 27.61 9.79
N ALA A 480 2.46 26.39 9.34
CA ALA A 480 1.60 26.11 8.20
C ALA A 480 1.08 24.65 8.25
N GLU A 481 0.11 24.37 7.39
CA GLU A 481 -0.36 23.03 7.07
C GLU A 481 -0.44 22.88 5.56
N SER A 482 -0.07 21.71 5.06
CA SER A 482 -0.15 21.36 3.64
C SER A 482 -0.71 19.96 3.50
N THR A 483 -1.08 19.60 2.28
CA THR A 483 -1.51 18.25 1.94
C THR A 483 -0.59 17.66 0.89
N THR A 484 -0.23 16.39 1.02
CA THR A 484 0.62 15.71 0.03
C THR A 484 -0.09 15.53 -1.30
N ASP A 485 0.67 15.67 -2.39
CA ASP A 485 0.22 15.37 -3.74
C ASP A 485 0.19 13.86 -4.04
N ALA A 486 -0.09 13.46 -5.29
CA ALA A 486 -0.11 12.06 -5.71
C ALA A 486 1.25 11.34 -5.54
N ASN A 487 2.35 12.10 -5.47
CA ASN A 487 3.71 11.60 -5.26
C ASN A 487 4.12 11.66 -3.78
N GLY A 488 3.19 11.94 -2.87
CA GLY A 488 3.49 12.03 -1.43
C GLY A 488 4.33 13.26 -1.08
N ALA A 489 4.42 14.23 -1.98
CA ALA A 489 5.28 15.39 -1.81
C ALA A 489 4.51 16.59 -1.26
N VAL A 490 5.20 17.43 -0.49
CA VAL A 490 4.75 18.77 -0.10
C VAL A 490 5.83 19.79 -0.40
N HIS A 491 5.42 20.96 -0.88
CA HIS A 491 6.32 22.07 -1.20
C HIS A 491 5.79 23.32 -0.51
N VAL A 492 6.56 23.86 0.44
CA VAL A 492 6.12 24.98 1.27
C VAL A 492 7.15 26.10 1.21
N ALA A 493 6.74 27.23 0.63
CA ALA A 493 7.55 28.43 0.62
C ALA A 493 7.51 29.11 2.00
N VAL A 494 8.69 29.39 2.56
CA VAL A 494 8.85 30.00 3.89
C VAL A 494 9.69 31.26 3.79
N ARG A 495 9.29 32.30 4.53
CA ARG A 495 10.03 33.56 4.69
C ARG A 495 10.29 33.82 6.17
N PRO A 496 11.38 33.30 6.74
CA PRO A 496 11.64 33.44 8.16
C PRO A 496 12.24 34.81 8.46
N ALA A 497 11.87 35.38 9.61
CA ALA A 497 12.44 36.63 10.09
C ALA A 497 13.74 36.44 10.88
N ARG A 498 14.04 35.20 11.31
CA ARG A 498 15.20 34.81 12.14
C ARG A 498 15.63 33.39 11.80
N SER A 499 16.87 33.04 12.11
CA SER A 499 17.37 31.67 12.01
C SER A 499 16.51 30.72 12.83
N ALA A 500 16.17 29.56 12.25
CA ALA A 500 15.24 28.61 12.84
C ALA A 500 15.49 27.19 12.33
N ALA A 501 15.10 26.21 13.15
CA ALA A 501 14.97 24.82 12.73
C ALA A 501 13.55 24.58 12.18
N PHE A 502 13.44 23.70 11.20
CA PHE A 502 12.19 23.27 10.57
C PHE A 502 12.06 21.76 10.61
N ARG A 503 10.83 21.28 10.74
CA ARG A 503 10.45 19.87 10.60
C ARG A 503 9.04 19.74 10.06
N LEU A 504 8.72 18.56 9.54
CA LEU A 504 7.39 18.18 9.10
C LEU A 504 6.84 17.12 10.06
N THR A 505 5.56 17.22 10.41
CA THR A 505 4.87 16.25 11.26
C THR A 505 3.56 15.81 10.64
N THR A 506 3.18 14.54 10.84
CA THR A 506 1.87 14.00 10.43
C THR A 506 1.20 13.35 11.61
N SER A 507 -0.12 13.51 11.73
CA SER A 507 -0.88 12.85 12.78
C SER A 507 -1.10 11.37 12.46
N GLY A 508 -0.92 10.53 13.46
CA GLY A 508 -1.24 9.11 13.37
C GLY A 508 -2.74 8.87 13.26
N THR A 509 -3.08 7.74 12.65
CA THR A 509 -4.42 7.17 12.57
C THR A 509 -4.30 5.70 12.96
N TRP A 510 -5.43 4.99 13.09
CA TRP A 510 -5.38 3.55 13.25
C TRP A 510 -4.77 2.84 12.03
N GLU A 511 -4.82 3.45 10.83
CA GLU A 511 -4.21 2.90 9.61
C GLU A 511 -2.71 3.14 9.54
N ARG A 512 -2.23 4.29 10.03
CA ARG A 512 -0.87 4.81 9.80
C ARG A 512 -0.31 5.45 11.05
N ALA A 513 0.94 5.16 11.39
CA ALA A 513 1.67 5.82 12.46
C ALA A 513 1.78 7.33 12.21
N ASP A 514 1.92 8.10 13.28
CA ASP A 514 2.42 9.46 13.20
C ASP A 514 3.87 9.45 12.67
N SER A 515 4.31 10.58 12.13
CA SER A 515 5.68 10.71 11.64
C SER A 515 6.24 12.09 11.90
N VAL A 516 7.56 12.14 12.06
CA VAL A 516 8.34 13.36 12.21
C VAL A 516 9.52 13.26 11.26
N SER A 517 9.77 14.31 10.47
CA SER A 517 10.93 14.38 9.58
C SER A 517 12.24 14.56 10.34
N ASN A 518 13.36 14.45 9.61
CA ASN A 518 14.61 15.07 10.05
C ASN A 518 14.42 16.59 10.26
N GLU A 519 15.20 17.15 11.18
CA GLU A 519 15.27 18.60 11.39
C GLU A 519 16.21 19.24 10.35
N SER A 520 15.85 20.41 9.85
CA SER A 520 16.72 21.23 8.99
C SER A 520 16.83 22.63 9.56
N PHE A 521 18.07 23.08 9.81
CA PHE A 521 18.32 24.42 10.33
C PHE A 521 18.63 25.39 9.19
N VAL A 522 17.95 26.55 9.18
CA VAL A 522 18.17 27.61 8.20
C VAL A 522 18.70 28.85 8.91
N THR A 523 19.82 29.36 8.43
CA THR A 523 20.44 30.59 8.93
C THR A 523 19.94 31.78 8.12
N VAL A 524 19.44 32.81 8.80
CA VAL A 524 19.00 34.05 8.17
C VAL A 524 20.09 35.11 8.34
N ASN A 525 20.70 35.53 7.24
CA ASN A 525 21.65 36.62 7.21
C ASN A 525 20.91 37.97 7.13
N PRO A 526 21.30 38.97 7.94
CA PRO A 526 20.75 40.31 7.84
C PRO A 526 21.03 40.91 6.45
N ARG A 527 20.08 41.68 5.94
CA ARG A 527 20.17 42.38 4.67
C ARG A 527 20.43 43.87 4.91
N VAL A 528 21.40 44.44 4.20
CA VAL A 528 21.68 45.88 4.21
C VAL A 528 21.28 46.45 2.86
N THR A 529 20.31 47.36 2.87
CA THR A 529 19.97 48.17 1.70
C THR A 529 20.69 49.49 1.78
N VAL A 530 21.20 50.00 0.66
CA VAL A 530 22.03 51.22 0.63
C VAL A 530 21.53 52.13 -0.49
N GLN A 531 21.43 53.41 -0.18
CA GLN A 531 21.19 54.51 -1.10
C GLN A 531 22.42 55.43 -1.08
N PHE A 532 22.94 55.71 -2.27
CA PHE A 532 24.18 56.47 -2.44
C PHE A 532 24.11 57.32 -3.72
N PRO A 533 24.83 58.45 -3.78
CA PRO A 533 24.93 59.26 -4.97
C PRO A 533 25.78 58.56 -6.04
N ALA A 534 25.39 58.66 -7.31
CA ALA A 534 26.18 58.10 -8.42
C ALA A 534 27.52 58.85 -8.64
N SER A 535 27.56 60.14 -8.29
CA SER A 535 28.77 60.96 -8.38
C SER A 535 28.84 62.00 -7.26
N VAL A 536 30.07 62.31 -6.82
CA VAL A 536 30.36 63.30 -5.78
C VAL A 536 31.54 64.18 -6.21
N SER A 537 31.62 65.40 -5.68
CA SER A 537 32.77 66.28 -5.88
C SER A 537 33.93 65.87 -4.96
N HIS A 538 35.15 65.92 -5.48
CA HIS A 538 36.37 65.60 -4.73
C HIS A 538 36.48 66.41 -3.43
N GLY A 539 36.61 65.71 -2.30
CA GLY A 539 36.77 66.30 -0.97
C GLY A 539 35.50 66.89 -0.34
N GLU A 540 34.39 66.96 -1.09
CA GLU A 540 33.10 67.44 -0.57
C GLU A 540 32.36 66.36 0.22
N LEU A 541 31.53 66.80 1.16
CA LEU A 541 30.71 65.89 1.94
C LEU A 541 29.56 65.33 1.11
N PHE A 542 29.37 64.01 1.20
CA PHE A 542 28.23 63.30 0.63
C PHE A 542 27.60 62.37 1.67
N LYS A 543 26.35 62.00 1.42
CA LYS A 543 25.57 61.11 2.29
C LYS A 543 25.42 59.74 1.66
N VAL A 544 25.58 58.71 2.48
CA VAL A 544 25.18 57.34 2.17
C VAL A 544 24.19 56.92 3.24
N SER A 545 22.96 56.64 2.83
CA SER A 545 21.90 56.16 3.73
C SER A 545 21.60 54.70 3.47
N GLY A 546 20.96 54.05 4.42
CA GLY A 546 20.54 52.67 4.24
C GLY A 546 19.74 52.14 5.41
N THR A 547 19.26 50.91 5.26
CA THR A 547 18.46 50.22 6.27
C THR A 547 19.02 48.82 6.50
N LEU A 548 19.24 48.47 7.76
CA LEU A 548 19.52 47.11 8.21
C LEU A 548 18.22 46.35 8.45
N LEU A 549 18.08 45.17 7.85
CA LEU A 549 16.96 44.26 8.07
C LEU A 549 17.47 42.91 8.61
N PRO A 550 16.87 42.35 9.69
CA PRO A 550 15.78 42.90 10.47
C PRO A 550 16.18 44.20 11.21
N ARG A 551 15.21 45.10 11.36
CA ARG A 551 15.39 46.42 12.01
C ARG A 551 15.94 46.21 13.41
N THR A 552 17.14 46.73 13.66
CA THR A 552 17.86 46.58 14.92
C THR A 552 18.47 47.92 15.27
N ALA A 553 18.10 48.49 16.41
CA ALA A 553 18.69 49.73 16.90
C ALA A 553 20.09 49.50 17.49
N GLY A 554 20.97 50.47 17.35
CA GLY A 554 22.30 50.46 17.97
C GLY A 554 23.35 49.63 17.24
N ALA A 555 23.03 49.03 16.09
CA ALA A 555 24.01 48.33 15.25
C ALA A 555 24.95 49.35 14.60
N GLN A 556 26.24 49.05 14.58
CA GLN A 556 27.29 49.99 14.21
C GLN A 556 27.57 49.89 12.70
N ALA A 557 27.08 50.86 11.92
CA ALA A 557 27.29 50.96 10.49
C ALA A 557 28.56 51.77 10.17
N GLN A 558 29.46 51.18 9.39
CA GLN A 558 30.72 51.79 8.96
C GLN A 558 30.84 51.69 7.43
N LEU A 559 31.07 52.82 6.78
CA LEU A 559 31.42 52.84 5.36
C LEU A 559 32.87 52.37 5.17
N GLN A 560 33.08 51.49 4.20
CA GLN A 560 34.40 50.99 3.82
C GLN A 560 34.66 51.23 2.34
N ARG A 561 35.92 51.54 2.01
CA ARG A 561 36.43 51.69 0.65
C ARG A 561 37.42 50.58 0.32
N LEU A 562 37.33 50.04 -0.89
CA LEU A 562 38.29 49.07 -1.40
C LEU A 562 39.53 49.80 -1.96
N GLN A 563 40.70 49.57 -1.35
CA GLN A 563 41.98 50.13 -1.80
C GLN A 563 43.09 49.08 -1.68
N GLY A 564 43.84 48.86 -2.76
CA GLY A 564 44.93 47.87 -2.79
C GLY A 564 44.48 46.43 -2.47
N GLY A 565 43.22 46.08 -2.80
CA GLY A 565 42.63 44.78 -2.46
C GLY A 565 42.12 44.65 -1.02
N THR A 566 42.28 45.68 -0.18
CA THR A 566 41.86 45.69 1.23
C THR A 566 40.73 46.68 1.46
N TRP A 567 39.82 46.35 2.39
CA TRP A 567 38.73 47.24 2.79
C TRP A 567 39.19 48.14 3.94
N GLN A 568 39.14 49.46 3.73
CA GLN A 568 39.52 50.47 4.70
C GLN A 568 38.29 51.27 5.16
N ASN A 569 38.17 51.51 6.46
CA ASN A 569 37.08 52.33 7.00
C ASN A 569 37.26 53.79 6.58
N ILE A 570 36.18 54.41 6.11
CA ILE A 570 36.15 55.84 5.75
C ILE A 570 34.96 56.53 6.44
N GLY A 571 35.20 57.69 7.04
CA GLY A 571 34.20 58.39 7.86
C GLY A 571 33.95 57.73 9.22
N ALA A 572 33.08 58.36 10.02
CA ALA A 572 32.72 57.86 11.35
C ALA A 572 31.70 56.73 11.29
N THR A 573 31.76 55.81 12.26
CA THR A 573 30.72 54.82 12.52
C THR A 573 29.45 55.50 13.01
N VAL A 574 28.28 55.06 12.52
CA VAL A 574 26.97 55.55 12.95
C VAL A 574 26.13 54.38 13.46
N ALA A 575 25.46 54.57 14.58
CA ALA A 575 24.50 53.60 15.10
C ALA A 575 23.18 53.66 14.30
N THR A 576 22.62 52.51 13.98
CA THR A 576 21.26 52.43 13.42
C THR A 576 20.21 52.89 14.42
N ASP A 577 19.16 53.54 13.92
CA ASP A 577 18.02 53.98 14.73
C ASP A 577 17.01 52.84 15.02
N SER A 578 15.87 53.17 15.63
CA SER A 578 14.79 52.19 15.94
C SER A 578 14.20 51.52 14.71
N GLU A 579 14.28 52.17 13.54
CA GLU A 579 13.83 51.62 12.27
C GLU A 579 14.94 50.87 11.52
N GLY A 580 16.12 50.74 12.13
CA GLY A 580 17.28 50.12 11.51
C GLY A 580 17.95 51.00 10.46
N ASP A 581 17.55 52.26 10.36
CA ASP A 581 18.06 53.21 9.38
C ASP A 581 19.37 53.83 9.87
N PHE A 582 20.25 54.16 8.92
CA PHE A 582 21.49 54.86 9.18
C PHE A 582 21.76 55.89 8.07
N VAL A 583 22.43 56.97 8.44
CA VAL A 583 22.92 57.99 7.50
C VAL A 583 24.37 58.31 7.84
N LEU A 584 25.27 57.95 6.93
CA LEU A 584 26.69 58.23 7.01
C LEU A 584 26.99 59.48 6.19
N THR A 585 27.74 60.42 6.77
CA THR A 585 28.22 61.62 6.07
C THR A 585 29.74 61.59 6.04
N THR A 586 30.33 61.68 4.85
CA THR A 586 31.79 61.55 4.67
C THR A 586 32.26 62.28 3.40
N SER A 587 33.57 62.37 3.20
CA SER A 587 34.20 62.91 1.98
C SER A 587 35.08 61.85 1.33
N GLU A 588 35.23 61.88 0.00
CA GLU A 588 36.14 61.00 -0.73
C GLU A 588 37.28 61.81 -1.34
N GLN A 589 38.50 61.39 -1.00
CA GLN A 589 39.74 62.11 -1.32
C GLN A 589 40.47 61.50 -2.52
N LEU A 590 40.02 60.33 -2.99
CA LEU A 590 40.58 59.70 -4.19
C LEU A 590 39.71 60.05 -5.40
N ARG A 591 40.30 60.73 -6.39
CA ARG A 591 39.64 60.99 -7.68
C ARG A 591 39.44 59.68 -8.46
N GLY A 592 38.37 59.62 -9.25
CA GLY A 592 38.05 58.45 -10.09
C GLY A 592 36.89 57.63 -9.53
N VAL A 593 36.90 56.32 -9.76
CA VAL A 593 35.82 55.42 -9.30
C VAL A 593 36.21 54.79 -7.96
N SER A 594 35.48 55.14 -6.90
CA SER A 594 35.61 54.51 -5.59
C SER A 594 34.62 53.36 -5.45
N THR A 595 35.11 52.16 -5.12
CA THR A 595 34.27 51.01 -4.77
C THR A 595 34.11 50.93 -3.26
N LEU A 596 32.86 50.94 -2.81
CA LEU A 596 32.44 51.08 -1.43
C LEU A 596 31.54 49.92 -1.00
N ARG A 597 31.42 49.72 0.32
CA ARG A 597 30.42 48.86 0.97
C ARG A 597 30.12 49.37 2.37
N ILE A 598 28.98 48.96 2.92
CA ILE A 598 28.68 49.14 4.35
C ILE A 598 29.01 47.85 5.09
N ASN A 599 29.76 47.97 6.18
CA ASN A 599 29.92 46.90 7.16
C ASN A 599 29.13 47.30 8.41
N ILE A 600 28.17 46.47 8.80
CA ILE A 600 27.38 46.67 10.02
C ILE A 600 27.73 45.59 11.03
N VAL A 601 28.09 45.99 12.25
CA VAL A 601 28.40 45.07 13.34
C VAL A 601 27.42 45.28 14.48
N SER A 602 26.81 44.19 14.94
CA SER A 602 25.97 44.16 16.14
C SER A 602 26.55 43.19 17.16
N ALA A 603 25.98 43.16 18.37
CA ALA A 603 26.38 42.20 19.41
C ALA A 603 26.14 40.73 19.01
N LEU A 604 25.27 40.46 18.04
CA LEU A 604 24.83 39.12 17.65
C LEU A 604 25.38 38.66 16.29
N GLN A 605 25.66 39.59 15.37
CA GLN A 605 26.04 39.27 13.98
C GLN A 605 26.69 40.46 13.26
N SER A 606 27.55 40.18 12.28
CA SER A 606 28.02 41.14 11.28
C SER A 606 27.28 40.96 9.95
N SER A 607 27.02 42.06 9.24
CA SER A 607 26.42 42.05 7.91
C SER A 607 27.13 43.03 7.00
N ILE A 608 27.25 42.68 5.73
CA ILE A 608 27.95 43.45 4.70
C ILE A 608 26.95 43.73 3.58
N SER A 609 26.88 44.99 3.14
CA SER A 609 26.07 45.33 1.96
C SER A 609 26.68 44.80 0.67
N ASP A 610 25.87 44.76 -0.38
CA ASP A 610 26.41 44.67 -1.74
C ASP A 610 27.43 45.80 -1.98
N LYS A 611 28.41 45.53 -2.85
CA LYS A 611 29.40 46.53 -3.25
C LYS A 611 28.72 47.54 -4.17
N PHE A 612 29.05 48.81 -3.99
CA PHE A 612 28.58 49.89 -4.86
C PHE A 612 29.74 50.80 -5.25
N SER A 613 29.57 51.57 -6.32
CA SER A 613 30.61 52.46 -6.82
C SER A 613 30.09 53.88 -6.96
N ILE A 614 30.94 54.85 -6.61
CA ILE A 614 30.68 56.28 -6.81
C ILE A 614 31.77 56.89 -7.69
N VAL A 615 31.41 57.85 -8.52
CA VAL A 615 32.37 58.62 -9.34
C VAL A 615 32.75 59.91 -8.61
N VAL A 616 34.03 60.08 -8.31
CA VAL A 616 34.59 61.23 -7.60
C VAL A 616 35.22 62.17 -8.62
N ARG A 617 34.62 63.34 -8.81
CA ARG A 617 35.00 64.32 -9.84
C ARG A 617 35.88 65.43 -9.30
#